data_AF-A0A255YXX4-F1
#
_entry.id   AF-A0A255YXX4-F1
#
_cell.length_a   1.000
_cell.length_b   1.000
_cell.length_c   1.000
_cell.angle_alpha   90.00
_cell.angle_beta   90.00
_cell.angle_gamma   90.00
#
_symmetry.space_group_name_H-M   'P 1'
#
loop_
_entity.id
_entity.type
_entity.pdbx_description
1 polymer ?
#
loop_
_entity_poly.entity_id
_entity_poly.type
_entity_poly.pdbx_seq_one_letter_code
_entity_poly.pdbx_strand_id
1 'polypeptide(L)' 'MYKRKGGLRVVDMEAFKNEPGRYEIRTLDPDAPLCPYGNQRIHIGYDKNENSYVRVTKSVLKIILNKTT' A
#
# COMPACT_ATOMS: atom_id res chain seq x y z
N MET A 1 -8.58 15.50 -2.75
CA MET A 1 -7.09 15.55 -2.74
C MET A 1 -6.57 14.30 -2.03
N TYR A 2 -5.69 13.51 -2.66
CA TYR A 2 -5.12 12.34 -2.01
C TYR A 2 -4.09 12.76 -0.96
N LYS A 3 -4.19 12.20 0.25
CA LYS A 3 -3.18 12.41 1.31
C LYS A 3 -1.86 11.80 0.86
N ARG A 4 -0.74 12.48 1.11
CA ARG A 4 0.62 11.98 0.82
C ARG A 4 1.43 11.89 2.11
N LYS A 5 2.28 10.86 2.24
CA LYS A 5 3.18 10.71 3.40
C LYS A 5 4.48 10.03 3.02
N GLY A 6 5.58 10.77 3.10
CA GLY A 6 6.91 10.30 2.66
C GLY A 6 6.95 10.03 1.16
N GLY A 7 6.46 10.98 0.35
CA GLY A 7 6.39 10.88 -1.11
C GLY A 7 5.26 10.00 -1.66
N LEU A 8 4.77 9.03 -0.87
CA LEU A 8 3.76 8.07 -1.32
C LEU A 8 2.34 8.57 -1.13
N ARG A 9 1.47 8.25 -2.10
CA ARG A 9 0.02 8.41 -1.97
C ARG A 9 -0.50 7.48 -0.87
N VAL A 10 -1.38 7.99 -0.02
CA VAL A 10 -2.02 7.22 1.06
C VAL A 10 -3.36 6.69 0.56
N VAL A 11 -3.55 5.39 0.71
CA VAL A 11 -4.81 4.70 0.42
C VAL A 11 -5.47 4.35 1.75
N ASP A 12 -6.57 5.04 2.04
CA ASP A 12 -7.41 4.76 3.19
C ASP A 12 -8.58 3.84 2.83
N MET A 13 -9.45 3.60 3.81
CA MET A 13 -10.58 2.69 3.65
C MET A 13 -11.60 3.17 2.62
N GLU A 14 -11.76 4.48 2.45
CA GLU A 14 -12.72 5.02 1.49
C GLU A 14 -12.20 4.79 0.06
N ALA A 15 -10.93 5.15 -0.19
CA ALA A 15 -10.27 4.90 -1.47
C ALA A 15 -10.20 3.39 -1.80
N PHE A 16 -9.97 2.54 -0.80
CA PHE A 16 -9.93 1.09 -0.98
C PHE A 16 -11.30 0.48 -1.30
N LYS A 17 -12.38 0.94 -0.65
CA LYS A 17 -13.73 0.40 -0.86
C LYS A 17 -14.28 0.63 -2.26
N ASN A 18 -13.88 1.72 -2.91
CA ASN A 18 -14.30 2.03 -4.27
C ASN A 18 -13.79 0.99 -5.28
N GLU A 19 -12.55 0.51 -5.10
CA GLU A 19 -11.90 -0.46 -6.00
C GLU A 19 -11.01 -1.44 -5.21
N PRO A 20 -11.57 -2.39 -4.44
CA PRO A 20 -10.77 -3.23 -3.54
C PRO A 20 -9.83 -4.18 -4.26
N GLY A 21 -10.12 -4.52 -5.53
CA GLY A 21 -9.27 -5.35 -6.37
C GLY A 21 -8.08 -4.64 -7.00
N ARG A 22 -8.01 -3.29 -6.89
CA ARG A 22 -6.95 -2.46 -7.48
C ARG A 22 -5.63 -2.54 -6.73
N TYR A 23 -5.69 -2.78 -5.44
CA TYR A 23 -4.52 -2.72 -4.55
C TYR A 23 -4.07 -4.11 -4.13
N GLU A 24 -2.76 -4.31 -4.07
CA GLU A 24 -2.14 -5.52 -3.53
C GLU A 24 -1.08 -5.17 -2.48
N ILE A 25 -0.69 -6.16 -1.69
CA ILE A 25 0.44 -6.03 -0.77
C ILE A 25 1.61 -6.81 -1.34
N ARG A 26 2.72 -6.12 -1.58
CA ARG A 26 3.99 -6.73 -1.97
C ARG A 26 4.91 -6.83 -0.77
N THR A 27 5.64 -7.93 -0.71
CA THR A 27 6.51 -8.25 0.42
C THR A 27 7.95 -8.39 -0.03
N LEU A 28 8.87 -7.64 0.62
CA LEU A 28 10.30 -7.61 0.28
C LEU A 28 10.59 -7.31 -1.21
N ASP A 29 9.75 -6.49 -1.83
CA ASP A 29 9.89 -6.11 -3.23
C ASP A 29 11.10 -5.16 -3.39
N PRO A 30 12.10 -5.50 -4.22
CA PRO A 30 13.35 -4.74 -4.35
C PRO A 30 13.16 -3.38 -5.04
N ASP A 31 12.10 -3.22 -5.84
CA ASP A 31 11.76 -1.97 -6.51
C ASP A 31 10.98 -1.03 -5.58
N ALA A 32 10.61 -1.49 -4.38
CA ALA A 32 9.90 -0.68 -3.40
C ALA A 32 10.79 0.46 -2.86
N PRO A 33 10.23 1.67 -2.70
CA PRO A 33 10.96 2.79 -2.13
C PRO A 33 11.44 2.47 -0.71
N LEU A 34 12.70 2.79 -0.44
CA LEU A 34 13.31 2.63 0.87
C LEU A 34 12.50 3.41 1.92
N CYS A 35 12.28 2.79 3.07
CA CYS A 35 11.64 3.48 4.17
C CYS A 35 12.64 4.52 4.72
N PRO A 36 12.25 5.80 4.88
CA PRO A 36 13.15 6.84 5.39
C PRO A 36 13.62 6.61 6.83
N TYR A 37 13.04 5.63 7.54
CA TYR A 37 13.37 5.28 8.92
C TYR A 37 14.21 4.00 9.03
N GLY A 38 14.85 3.54 7.96
CA GLY A 38 15.78 2.39 7.97
C GLY A 38 15.14 1.01 8.08
N ASN A 39 13.84 0.91 8.41
CA ASN A 39 13.13 -0.36 8.41
C ASN A 39 12.74 -0.78 7.00
N GLN A 40 13.20 -1.94 6.52
CA GLN A 40 12.61 -2.55 5.34
C GLN A 40 11.12 -2.75 5.59
N ARG A 41 10.28 -2.15 4.76
CA ARG A 41 8.84 -2.41 4.83
C ARG A 41 8.63 -3.83 4.34
N ILE A 42 8.41 -4.75 5.28
CA ILE A 42 8.05 -6.13 4.97
C ILE A 42 6.79 -6.14 4.10
N HIS A 43 5.88 -5.18 4.25
CA HIS A 43 4.69 -5.05 3.42
C HIS A 43 4.54 -3.63 2.88
N ILE A 44 4.40 -3.49 1.56
CA ILE A 44 4.08 -2.23 0.90
C ILE A 44 2.87 -2.39 0.00
N GLY A 45 2.02 -1.35 -0.06
CA GLY A 45 0.90 -1.34 -0.98
C GLY A 45 1.37 -1.04 -2.39
N TYR A 46 0.75 -1.68 -3.37
CA TYR A 46 0.95 -1.40 -4.79
C TYR A 46 -0.39 -1.16 -5.46
N ASP A 47 -0.48 -0.09 -6.25
CA ASP A 47 -1.62 0.19 -7.10
C ASP A 47 -1.37 -0.39 -8.49
N LYS A 48 -2.16 -1.39 -8.87
CA LYS A 48 -2.01 -2.08 -10.16
C LYS A 48 -2.48 -1.26 -11.36
N ASN A 49 -3.37 -0.28 -11.15
CA ASN A 49 -3.85 0.57 -12.24
C ASN A 49 -2.81 1.65 -12.57
N GLU A 50 -2.20 2.24 -11.54
CA GLU A 50 -1.17 3.28 -11.70
C GLU A 50 0.26 2.73 -11.76
N ASN A 51 0.44 1.42 -11.59
CA ASN A 51 1.74 0.74 -11.50
C ASN A 51 2.71 1.44 -10.52
N SER A 52 2.21 1.84 -9.35
CA SER A 52 2.96 2.66 -8.40
C SER A 52 2.80 2.21 -6.96
N TYR A 53 3.85 2.42 -6.15
CA TYR A 53 3.82 2.14 -4.73
C TYR A 53 2.95 3.15 -3.99
N VAL A 54 2.17 2.64 -3.04
CA VAL A 54 1.27 3.41 -2.20
C VAL A 54 1.41 3.01 -0.75
N ARG A 55 1.05 3.94 0.14
CA ARG A 55 0.97 3.68 1.57
C ARG A 55 -0.47 3.34 1.93
N VAL A 56 -0.74 2.08 2.20
CA VAL A 56 -2.03 1.67 2.75
C VAL A 56 -2.13 2.00 4.24
N THR A 57 -3.33 2.30 4.72
CA THR A 57 -3.60 2.39 6.16
C THR A 57 -3.60 1.02 6.81
N LYS A 58 -3.46 0.97 8.15
CA LYS A 58 -3.43 -0.28 8.92
C LYS A 58 -4.68 -1.14 8.73
N SER A 59 -5.86 -0.52 8.58
CA SER A 59 -7.12 -1.22 8.35
C SER A 59 -7.17 -1.87 6.96
N VAL A 60 -6.78 -1.15 5.91
CA VAL A 60 -6.69 -1.70 4.55
C VAL A 60 -5.67 -2.84 4.49
N LEU A 61 -4.49 -2.66 5.09
CA LEU A 61 -3.46 -3.69 5.16
C LEU A 61 -4.00 -5.00 5.75
N LYS A 62 -4.71 -4.93 6.89
CA LYS A 62 -5.31 -6.10 7.53
C LYS A 62 -6.31 -6.81 6.62
N ILE A 63 -7.13 -6.07 5.88
CA ILE A 63 -8.13 -6.66 4.98
C ILE A 63 -7.45 -7.43 3.84
N ILE A 64 -6.42 -6.84 3.23
CA ILE A 64 -5.72 -7.50 2.12
C ILE A 64 -4.98 -8.74 2.63
N LEU A 65 -4.27 -8.64 3.76
CA LEU A 65 -3.55 -9.78 4.34
C LEU A 65 -4.50 -10.90 4.75
N ASN A 66 -5.64 -10.59 5.40
CA ASN A 66 -6.60 -11.61 5.85
C ASN A 66 -7.37 -12.27 4.70
N LYS A 67 -7.42 -11.68 3.50
CA LYS A 67 -7.97 -12.34 2.30
C LYS A 67 -7.04 -13.38 1.69
N THR A 68 -5.78 -13.44 2.14
CA THR A 68 -4.74 -14.32 1.59
C THR A 68 -4.54 -15.58 2.44
N THR A 69 -5.40 -15.78 3.45
CA THR A 69 -5.48 -16.98 4.31
C THR A 69 -6.84 -17.63 4.11
#